data_AF-A0A0Q5TE32-F1
#
_entry.id   AF-A0A0Q5TE32-F1
#
_cell.length_a   1.000
_cell.length_b   1.000
_cell.length_c   1.000
_cell.angle_alpha   90.00
_cell.angle_beta   90.00
_cell.angle_gamma   90.00
#
_symmetry.space_group_name_H-M   'P 1'
#
loop_
_entity.id
_entity.type
_entity.pdbx_description
1 polymer ?
#
loop_
_entity_poly.entity_id
_entity_poly.type
_entity_poly.pdbx_seq_one_letter_code
_entity_poly.pdbx_strand_id
1 'polypeptide(L)' 'MAEDVKFQTGKMAKEPRAMSSHERESWRRQITGNAKEYLFSIGQPLVYKRDDGRVVAEHKDGKILIVR' A
#
# COMPACT_ATOMS: atom_id res chain seq x y z
N MET A 1 18.30 16.25 6.43
CA MET A 1 19.07 15.19 5.75
C MET A 1 18.06 14.36 4.99
N ALA A 2 18.08 14.39 3.65
CA ALA A 2 17.13 13.63 2.85
C ALA A 2 17.64 12.19 2.79
N GLU A 3 16.95 11.27 3.46
CA GLU A 3 17.28 9.86 3.42
C GLU A 3 16.93 9.32 2.03
N ASP A 4 17.94 8.91 1.27
CA ASP A 4 17.79 8.31 -0.06
C ASP A 4 16.83 7.11 0.01
N VAL A 5 15.72 7.18 -0.73
CA VAL A 5 14.77 6.08 -0.86
C VAL A 5 15.48 4.94 -1.61
N LYS A 6 15.94 3.93 -0.87
CA LYS A 6 16.55 2.73 -1.46
C LYS A 6 15.47 1.89 -2.14
N PHE A 7 15.31 2.05 -3.45
CA PHE A 7 14.46 1.19 -4.26
C PHE A 7 14.98 -0.26 -4.21
N GLN A 8 14.20 -1.17 -3.64
CA GLN A 8 14.47 -2.61 -3.70
C GLN A 8 13.69 -3.24 -4.84
N THR A 9 14.38 -3.85 -5.80
CA THR A 9 13.75 -4.58 -6.90
C THR A 9 13.61 -6.06 -6.54
N GLY A 10 12.39 -6.49 -6.21
CA GLY A 10 12.03 -7.91 -6.16
C GLY A 10 11.44 -8.37 -7.49
N LYS A 11 11.82 -9.57 -7.98
CA LYS A 11 11.11 -10.21 -9.10
C LYS A 11 9.82 -10.83 -8.57
N MET A 12 8.67 -10.37 -9.07
CA MET A 12 7.39 -11.04 -8.82
C MET A 12 7.47 -12.49 -9.34
N ALA A 13 7.14 -13.45 -8.49
CA ALA A 13 7.18 -14.88 -8.86
C ALA A 13 6.12 -15.26 -9.91
N LYS A 14 4.99 -14.54 -9.94
CA LYS A 14 3.89 -14.75 -10.88
C LYS A 14 3.30 -13.39 -11.26
N GLU A 15 3.06 -13.15 -12.54
CA GLU A 15 2.46 -11.89 -12.98
C GLU A 15 1.01 -11.75 -12.50
N PRO A 16 0.54 -10.56 -12.08
CA PRO A 16 -0.84 -10.36 -11.62
C PRO A 16 -1.89 -10.72 -12.67
N ARG A 17 -1.53 -10.62 -13.95
CA ARG A 17 -2.39 -10.97 -15.10
C ARG A 17 -2.59 -12.48 -15.25
N ALA A 18 -1.61 -13.28 -14.81
CA ALA A 18 -1.65 -14.74 -14.83
C ALA A 18 -2.23 -15.34 -13.54
N MET A 19 -2.56 -14.52 -12.53
CA MET A 19 -3.21 -14.96 -11.30
C MET A 19 -4.71 -15.20 -11.52
N SER A 20 -5.24 -16.24 -10.89
CA SER A 20 -6.68 -16.39 -10.70
C SER A 20 -7.22 -15.25 -9.80
N SER A 21 -8.54 -15.05 -9.81
CA SER A 21 -9.19 -14.03 -8.96
C SER A 21 -8.87 -14.22 -7.47
N HIS A 22 -8.86 -15.47 -6.99
CA HIS A 22 -8.54 -15.79 -5.60
C HIS A 22 -7.08 -15.52 -5.25
N GLU A 23 -6.14 -15.95 -6.10
CA GLU A 23 -4.71 -15.67 -5.91
C GLU A 23 -4.43 -14.16 -5.93
N ARG A 24 -5.06 -13.44 -6.86
CA ARG A 24 -4.91 -11.99 -6.98
C ARG A 24 -5.44 -11.27 -5.75
N GLU A 25 -6.54 -11.72 -5.18
CA GLU A 25 -7.09 -11.14 -3.96
C GLU A 25 -6.20 -11.40 -2.74
N SER A 26 -5.70 -12.63 -2.59
CA SER A 26 -4.75 -12.98 -1.53
C SER A 26 -3.46 -12.13 -1.65
N TRP A 27 -2.89 -12.06 -2.86
CA TRP A 27 -1.74 -11.22 -3.16
C TRP A 27 -2.01 -9.75 -2.84
N ARG A 28 -3.17 -9.20 -3.25
CA ARG A 28 -3.58 -7.82 -2.96
C ARG A 28 -3.64 -7.55 -1.46
N ARG A 29 -4.18 -8.48 -0.66
CA ARG A 29 -4.24 -8.34 0.80
C ARG A 29 -2.84 -8.32 1.40
N GLN A 30 -1.97 -9.23 0.96
CA GLN A 30 -0.59 -9.33 1.44
C GLN A 30 0.22 -8.06 1.12
N ILE A 31 0.21 -7.59 -0.13
CA ILE A 31 0.96 -6.38 -0.50
C ILE A 31 0.43 -5.13 0.20
N THR A 32 -0.88 -5.03 0.42
CA THR A 32 -1.48 -3.89 1.12
C THR A 32 -1.06 -3.90 2.58
N GLY A 33 -1.04 -5.07 3.23
CA GLY A 33 -0.54 -5.22 4.61
C GLY A 33 0.92 -4.79 4.72
N ASN A 34 1.78 -5.32 3.85
CA ASN A 34 3.21 -4.98 3.84
C ASN A 34 3.45 -3.48 3.58
N ALA A 35 2.70 -2.89 2.65
CA ALA A 35 2.81 -1.46 2.35
C ALA A 35 2.38 -0.61 3.54
N LYS A 36 1.27 -0.96 4.22
CA LYS A 36 0.84 -0.29 5.45
C LYS A 36 1.91 -0.38 6.53
N GLU A 37 2.41 -1.59 6.80
CA GLU A 37 3.43 -1.81 7.83
C GLU A 37 4.69 -0.97 7.56
N TYR A 38 5.18 -0.99 6.32
CA TYR A 38 6.34 -0.18 5.93
C TYR A 38 6.07 1.31 6.09
N LEU A 39 4.99 1.85 5.50
CA LEU A 39 4.65 3.27 5.57
C LEU A 39 4.50 3.73 7.02
N PHE A 40 3.82 2.94 7.85
CA PHE A 40 3.62 3.23 9.26
C PHE A 40 4.91 3.15 10.07
N SER A 41 5.86 2.29 9.68
CA SER A 41 7.18 2.20 10.31
C SER A 41 8.01 3.47 10.11
N ILE A 42 7.85 4.14 8.96
CA ILE A 42 8.53 5.40 8.62
C ILE A 42 7.68 6.65 8.91
N GLY A 43 6.56 6.49 9.65
CA GLY A 43 5.67 7.60 10.03
C GLY A 43 4.85 8.20 8.88
N GLN A 44 4.79 7.53 7.73
CA GLN A 44 4.01 7.98 6.57
C GLN A 44 2.61 7.33 6.57
N PRO A 45 1.57 8.07 6.14
CA PRO A 45 0.24 7.50 5.95
C PRO A 45 0.15 6.68 4.65
N LEU A 46 -0.78 5.71 4.63
CA LEU A 46 -1.23 5.10 3.39
C LEU A 46 -2.24 6.02 2.70
N VAL A 47 -1.92 6.47 1.50
CA VAL A 47 -2.83 7.30 0.69
C VAL A 47 -3.53 6.46 -0.36
N TYR A 48 -4.85 6.51 -0.40
CA TYR A 48 -5.66 5.78 -1.38
C TYR A 48 -6.97 6.49 -1.71
N LYS A 49 -7.55 6.16 -2.85
CA LYS A 49 -8.88 6.66 -3.27
C LYS A 49 -9.95 5.71 -2.76
N ARG A 50 -10.96 6.25 -2.08
CA ARG A 50 -12.16 5.51 -1.67
C ARG A 50 -13.15 5.41 -2.82
N ASP A 51 -14.08 4.47 -2.69
CA ASP A 51 -15.15 4.25 -3.68
C ASP A 51 -16.06 5.47 -3.85
N ASP A 52 -16.17 6.31 -2.80
CA ASP A 52 -16.87 7.59 -2.84
C ASP A 52 -16.14 8.70 -3.63
N GLY A 53 -14.99 8.37 -4.23
CA GLY A 53 -14.19 9.26 -5.06
C GLY A 53 -13.19 10.12 -4.30
N ARG A 54 -13.20 10.12 -2.96
CA ARG A 54 -12.29 10.95 -2.14
C ARG A 54 -10.94 10.27 -1.95
N VAL A 55 -9.88 11.07 -1.98
CA VAL A 55 -8.54 10.60 -1.58
C VAL A 55 -8.43 10.72 -0.06
N VAL A 56 -7.94 9.68 0.59
CA VAL A 56 -7.73 9.65 2.04
C VAL A 56 -6.33 9.21 2.39
N ALA A 57 -5.84 9.71 3.52
CA ALA A 57 -4.61 9.31 4.17
C ALA A 57 -4.96 8.57 5.47
N GLU A 58 -4.64 7.28 5.54
CA GLU A 58 -4.78 6.45 6.74
C GLU A 58 -3.44 6.39 7.48
N HIS A 59 -3.45 6.70 8.78
CA HIS A 59 -2.28 6.67 9.65
C HIS A 59 -2.26 5.43 10.55
N LYS A 60 -1.10 5.15 11.17
CA LYS A 60 -0.86 3.99 12.04
C LYS A 60 -1.82 3.88 13.23
N ASP A 61 -2.28 5.01 13.74
CA ASP A 61 -3.24 5.14 14.84
C ASP A 61 -4.70 4.89 14.40
N GLY A 62 -4.93 4.57 13.13
CA GLY A 62 -6.26 4.40 12.55
C GLY A 62 -6.93 5.73 12.18
N LYS A 63 -6.25 6.86 12.34
CA LYS A 63 -6.77 8.16 11.90
C LYS A 63 -6.84 8.21 10.38
N ILE A 64 -8.01 8.58 9.85
CA ILE A 64 -8.21 8.76 8.41
C ILE A 64 -8.52 10.22 8.12
N LEU A 65 -7.68 10.84 7.30
CA LEU A 65 -7.83 12.22 6.84
C LEU A 65 -8.22 12.27 5.37
N ILE A 66 -9.12 13.18 5.00
CA ILE A 66 -9.43 13.43 3.59
C ILE A 66 -8.36 14.37 3.02
N VAL A 67 -7.72 13.96 1.94
CA VAL A 67 -6.77 14.76 1.18
C VAL A 67 -7.56 15.48 0.08
N ARG A 68 -7.52 16.81 0.08
CA ARG A 68 -8.13 17.67 -0.93
C ARG A 68 -7.09 18.15 -1.93
#